data_AF-A0A4R2FFU2-F1
#
_entry.id   AF-A0A4R2FFU2-F1
#
_cell.length_a   1.000
_cell.length_b   1.000
_cell.length_c   1.000
_cell.angle_alpha   90.00
_cell.angle_beta   90.00
_cell.angle_gamma   90.00
#
_symmetry.space_group_name_H-M   'P 1'
#
loop_
_entity.id
_entity.type
_entity.pdbx_description
1 polymer ?
#
loop_
_entity_poly.entity_id
_entity_poly.type
_entity_poly.pdbx_seq_one_letter_code
_entity_poly.pdbx_strand_id
1 'polypeptide(L)'
;MPGKTFSNILEKGDYNPSKEAKVRFSTFINEFHRWVIDVYHQRPDSRKTRIPMVKWKESFEVLPPSIMTQNDELRFNAIMGKTYTRTLTGKGISYDTLRYDCTALADYRKRYPQSKETCKKTIKVDPDDITTIKVFLEELDGYLEVPCTEQFPTSNKISWYEYKTIRSHHRQIIDAQVDKLNLAKARMAFSENIALEQQFQTSQKKTKLQSAKNQARLSNISDKKPTTIAPESSEPRSNAPHATKPDVFSSWNDDNDDLEAF
;
A
#
# COMPACT_ATOMS: atom_id res chain seq x y z
N MET A 1 -21.06 -12.16 -37.41
CA MET A 1 -19.70 -11.79 -36.99
C MET A 1 -18.81 -13.03 -37.03
N PRO A 2 -17.64 -12.98 -37.67
CA PRO A 2 -16.62 -14.02 -37.53
C PRO A 2 -16.17 -14.11 -36.06
N GLY A 3 -15.84 -15.30 -35.58
CA GLY A 3 -15.53 -15.59 -34.18
C GLY A 3 -16.75 -15.70 -33.26
N LYS A 4 -17.98 -15.67 -33.79
CA LYS A 4 -19.19 -15.84 -32.97
C LYS A 4 -19.35 -17.29 -32.51
N THR A 5 -19.93 -17.47 -31.34
CA THR A 5 -20.52 -18.75 -30.93
C THR A 5 -21.93 -18.82 -31.49
N PHE A 6 -22.28 -19.94 -32.14
CA PHE A 6 -23.63 -20.18 -32.63
C PHE A 6 -24.54 -20.56 -31.46
N SER A 7 -25.84 -20.26 -31.59
CA SER A 7 -26.84 -20.56 -30.56
C SER A 7 -27.13 -22.06 -30.45
N ASN A 8 -26.81 -22.83 -31.49
CA ASN A 8 -27.06 -24.25 -31.60
C ASN A 8 -25.77 -25.00 -31.97
N ILE A 9 -25.57 -26.19 -31.37
CA ILE A 9 -24.44 -27.09 -31.63
C ILE A 9 -24.46 -27.58 -33.09
N LEU A 10 -25.65 -27.80 -33.67
CA LEU A 10 -25.79 -28.20 -35.07
C LEU A 10 -25.36 -27.09 -36.04
N GLU A 11 -25.69 -25.83 -35.73
CA GLU A 11 -25.26 -24.66 -36.53
C GLU A 11 -23.76 -24.38 -36.38
N LYS A 12 -23.17 -24.77 -35.24
CA LYS A 12 -21.73 -24.66 -35.01
C LYS A 12 -20.97 -25.66 -35.90
N GLY A 13 -21.40 -26.91 -35.97
CA GLY A 13 -20.69 -27.96 -36.71
C GLY A 13 -19.19 -27.97 -36.36
N ASP A 14 -18.33 -27.93 -37.37
CA ASP A 14 -16.87 -27.89 -37.24
C ASP A 14 -16.28 -26.47 -37.08
N TYR A 15 -17.13 -25.45 -36.92
CA TYR A 15 -16.68 -24.08 -36.74
C TYR A 15 -15.94 -23.91 -35.42
N ASN A 16 -14.69 -23.44 -35.49
CA ASN A 16 -13.88 -23.10 -34.33
C ASN A 16 -13.87 -21.57 -34.10
N PRO A 17 -14.65 -21.05 -33.12
CA PRO A 17 -14.76 -19.60 -32.89
C PRO A 17 -13.43 -18.95 -32.53
N SER A 18 -12.55 -19.66 -31.82
CA SER A 18 -11.25 -19.14 -31.40
C SER A 18 -10.31 -18.94 -32.59
N LYS A 19 -10.34 -19.85 -33.58
CA LYS A 19 -9.52 -19.73 -34.80
C LYS A 19 -10.08 -18.70 -35.78
N GLU A 20 -11.39 -18.49 -35.77
CA GLU A 20 -12.08 -17.57 -36.68
C GLU A 20 -12.32 -16.18 -36.10
N ALA A 21 -11.78 -15.87 -34.92
CA ALA A 21 -11.84 -14.55 -34.30
C ALA A 21 -10.95 -13.55 -35.05
N LYS A 22 -11.54 -12.84 -36.02
CA LYS A 22 -10.84 -11.88 -36.90
C LYS A 22 -10.88 -10.43 -36.42
N VAL A 23 -11.58 -10.16 -35.32
CA VAL A 23 -11.81 -8.79 -34.81
C VAL A 23 -11.17 -8.65 -33.43
N ARG A 24 -10.35 -7.61 -33.26
CA ARG A 24 -9.80 -7.26 -31.94
C ARG A 24 -10.93 -6.81 -31.01
N PHE A 25 -10.85 -7.18 -29.73
CA PHE A 25 -11.88 -6.84 -28.75
C PHE A 25 -12.17 -5.32 -28.68
N SER A 26 -11.15 -4.48 -28.73
CA SER A 26 -11.32 -3.01 -28.74
C SER A 26 -12.12 -2.52 -29.95
N THR A 27 -11.88 -3.10 -31.14
CA THR A 27 -12.64 -2.79 -32.35
C THR A 27 -14.09 -3.23 -32.19
N PHE A 28 -14.32 -4.46 -31.69
CA PHE A 28 -15.67 -4.94 -31.42
C PHE A 28 -16.45 -4.03 -30.47
N ILE A 29 -15.84 -3.59 -29.37
CA ILE A 29 -16.50 -2.67 -28.41
C ILE A 29 -16.90 -1.36 -29.08
N ASN A 30 -16.03 -0.80 -29.93
CA ASN A 30 -16.36 0.40 -30.70
C ASN A 30 -17.55 0.17 -31.64
N GLU A 31 -17.52 -0.91 -32.43
CA GLU A 31 -18.61 -1.25 -33.34
C GLU A 31 -19.90 -1.59 -32.62
N PHE A 32 -19.80 -2.20 -31.44
CA PHE A 32 -20.94 -2.52 -30.59
C PHE A 32 -21.60 -1.25 -30.06
N HIS A 33 -20.83 -0.26 -29.57
CA HIS A 33 -21.39 1.03 -29.17
C HIS A 33 -22.10 1.71 -30.34
N ARG A 34 -21.47 1.76 -31.52
CA ARG A 34 -22.10 2.33 -32.71
C ARG A 34 -23.40 1.59 -33.06
N TRP A 35 -23.38 0.27 -33.03
CA TRP A 35 -24.59 -0.52 -33.30
C TRP A 35 -25.70 -0.25 -32.28
N VAL A 36 -25.38 -0.16 -30.98
CA VAL A 36 -26.37 0.15 -29.95
C VAL A 36 -27.00 1.53 -30.21
N ILE A 37 -26.19 2.56 -30.48
CA ILE A 37 -26.66 3.94 -30.62
C ILE A 37 -27.37 4.17 -31.96
N ASP A 38 -26.72 3.81 -33.07
CA ASP A 38 -27.16 4.20 -34.41
C ASP A 38 -28.13 3.20 -35.03
N VAL A 39 -28.11 1.93 -34.59
CA VAL A 39 -28.94 0.88 -35.18
C VAL A 39 -30.02 0.43 -34.20
N TYR A 40 -29.65 -0.07 -33.02
CA TYR A 40 -30.60 -0.69 -32.10
C TYR A 40 -31.65 0.31 -31.60
N HIS A 41 -31.24 1.49 -31.13
CA HIS A 41 -32.18 2.49 -30.61
C HIS A 41 -32.97 3.22 -31.71
N GLN A 42 -32.47 3.23 -32.96
CA GLN A 42 -33.13 3.88 -34.11
C GLN A 42 -34.05 2.93 -34.88
N ARG A 43 -33.88 1.62 -34.74
CA ARG A 43 -34.68 0.63 -35.46
C ARG A 43 -36.08 0.52 -34.83
N PRO A 44 -37.15 0.47 -35.65
CA PRO A 44 -38.48 0.17 -35.13
C PRO A 44 -38.53 -1.25 -34.53
N ASP A 45 -39.36 -1.45 -33.53
CA ASP A 45 -39.66 -2.78 -33.01
C ASP A 45 -40.25 -3.69 -34.11
N SER A 46 -40.26 -5.00 -33.87
CA SER A 46 -40.70 -5.98 -34.88
C SER A 46 -42.13 -5.73 -35.39
N ARG A 47 -42.99 -5.13 -34.55
CA ARG A 47 -44.38 -4.78 -34.87
C ARG A 47 -44.54 -3.38 -35.48
N LYS A 48 -43.45 -2.61 -35.64
CA LYS A 48 -43.44 -1.22 -36.13
C LYS A 48 -44.36 -0.27 -35.36
N THR A 49 -44.51 -0.51 -34.07
CA THR A 49 -45.33 0.32 -33.16
C THR A 49 -44.52 1.44 -32.53
N ARG A 50 -43.21 1.26 -32.39
CA ARG A 50 -42.34 2.24 -31.72
C ARG A 50 -40.91 2.19 -32.23
N ILE A 51 -40.25 3.34 -32.14
CA ILE A 51 -38.80 3.46 -32.24
C ILE A 51 -38.29 3.83 -30.84
N PRO A 52 -37.39 3.05 -30.22
CA PRO A 52 -36.95 3.29 -28.84
C PRO A 52 -36.46 4.72 -28.59
N MET A 53 -35.63 5.27 -29.49
CA MET A 53 -35.12 6.63 -29.35
C MET A 53 -36.23 7.69 -29.39
N VAL A 54 -37.21 7.52 -30.29
CA VAL A 54 -38.34 8.45 -30.41
C VAL A 54 -39.20 8.40 -29.14
N LYS A 55 -39.53 7.18 -28.66
CA LYS A 55 -40.29 7.01 -27.41
C LYS A 55 -39.58 7.52 -26.18
N TRP A 56 -38.25 7.36 -26.11
CA TRP A 56 -37.45 7.94 -25.05
C TRP A 56 -37.55 9.47 -25.06
N LYS A 57 -37.38 10.12 -26.21
CA LYS A 57 -37.51 11.58 -26.34
C LYS A 57 -38.90 12.06 -25.94
N GLU A 58 -39.96 11.45 -26.47
CA GLU A 58 -41.35 11.76 -26.08
C GLU A 58 -41.55 11.67 -24.55
N SER A 59 -41.01 10.62 -23.93
CA SER A 59 -41.15 10.38 -22.49
C SER A 59 -40.32 11.36 -21.66
N PHE A 60 -39.13 11.73 -22.15
CA PHE A 60 -38.25 12.72 -21.51
C PHE A 60 -38.88 14.10 -21.46
N GLU A 61 -39.59 14.52 -22.52
CA GLU A 61 -40.32 15.81 -22.54
C GLU A 61 -41.48 15.84 -21.54
N VAL A 62 -42.14 14.69 -21.32
CA VAL A 62 -43.29 14.58 -20.40
C VAL A 62 -42.83 14.46 -18.95
N LEU A 63 -41.79 13.67 -18.70
CA LEU A 63 -41.27 13.39 -17.36
C LEU A 63 -39.74 13.20 -17.45
N PRO A 64 -38.97 14.29 -17.41
CA PRO A 64 -37.52 14.18 -17.44
C PRO A 64 -37.03 13.48 -16.15
N PRO A 65 -36.01 12.61 -16.23
CA PRO A 65 -35.37 12.04 -15.05
C PRO A 65 -34.84 13.16 -14.14
N SER A 66 -34.92 12.94 -12.83
CA SER A 66 -34.37 13.87 -11.86
C SER A 66 -32.86 14.03 -12.05
N ILE A 67 -32.39 15.27 -12.08
CA ILE A 67 -30.96 15.59 -12.12
C ILE A 67 -30.39 15.30 -10.73
N MET A 68 -29.25 14.62 -10.68
CA MET A 68 -28.54 14.43 -9.41
C MET A 68 -28.08 15.78 -8.88
N THR A 69 -28.38 16.07 -7.62
CA THR A 69 -27.77 17.22 -6.95
C THR A 69 -26.29 16.93 -6.68
N GLN A 70 -25.48 17.97 -6.44
CA GLN A 70 -24.07 17.79 -6.11
C GLN A 70 -23.85 16.86 -4.91
N ASN A 71 -24.75 16.89 -3.92
CA ASN A 71 -24.71 15.99 -2.77
C ASN A 71 -25.04 14.54 -3.16
N ASP A 72 -26.00 14.35 -4.07
CA ASP A 72 -26.34 13.02 -4.59
C ASP A 72 -25.19 12.43 -5.38
N GLU A 73 -24.48 13.22 -6.19
CA GLU A 73 -23.30 12.78 -6.91
C GLU A 73 -22.17 12.36 -5.96
N LEU A 74 -21.88 13.19 -4.94
CA LEU A 74 -20.86 12.86 -3.93
C LEU A 74 -21.19 11.55 -3.20
N ARG A 75 -22.47 11.38 -2.84
CA ARG A 75 -22.98 10.16 -2.20
C ARG A 75 -22.95 8.97 -3.15
N PHE A 76 -23.35 9.14 -4.40
CA PHE A 76 -23.36 8.09 -5.41
C PHE A 76 -21.94 7.59 -5.70
N ASN A 77 -21.00 8.51 -5.90
CA ASN A 77 -19.58 8.18 -6.07
C ASN A 77 -19.02 7.47 -4.83
N ALA A 78 -19.43 7.90 -3.64
CA ALA A 78 -19.11 7.19 -2.42
C ALA A 78 -19.76 5.80 -2.37
N ILE A 79 -20.97 5.58 -2.90
CA ILE A 79 -21.59 4.24 -2.89
C ILE A 79 -20.90 3.31 -3.90
N MET A 80 -20.67 3.79 -5.11
CA MET A 80 -20.15 3.01 -6.25
C MET A 80 -18.66 2.71 -6.17
N GLY A 81 -17.90 3.43 -5.34
CA GLY A 81 -16.48 3.17 -5.13
C GLY A 81 -16.20 1.75 -4.61
N LYS A 82 -15.10 1.15 -5.09
CA LYS A 82 -14.63 -0.15 -4.59
C LYS A 82 -14.23 -0.04 -3.13
N THR A 83 -14.77 -0.93 -2.32
CA THR A 83 -14.59 -0.89 -0.86
C THR A 83 -13.41 -1.77 -0.44
N TYR A 84 -12.53 -1.23 0.40
CA TYR A 84 -11.39 -1.93 0.98
C TYR A 84 -11.24 -1.55 2.46
N THR A 85 -10.66 -2.43 3.27
CA THR A 85 -10.29 -2.11 4.65
C THR A 85 -8.78 -1.87 4.72
N ARG A 86 -8.36 -0.74 5.29
CA ARG A 86 -6.94 -0.38 5.43
C ARG A 86 -6.65 0.20 6.81
N THR A 87 -5.40 0.07 7.23
CA THR A 87 -4.93 0.60 8.51
C THR A 87 -4.59 2.07 8.38
N LEU A 88 -5.18 2.89 9.23
CA LEU A 88 -4.82 4.28 9.46
C LEU A 88 -3.57 4.33 10.32
N THR A 89 -2.48 4.81 9.75
CA THR A 89 -1.18 4.96 10.43
C THR A 89 -0.91 6.42 10.76
N GLY A 90 0.16 6.69 11.52
CA GLY A 90 0.67 8.06 11.74
C GLY A 90 1.06 8.78 10.45
N LYS A 91 1.26 8.02 9.37
CA LYS A 91 1.58 8.50 8.04
C LYS A 91 0.32 8.66 7.15
N GLY A 92 -0.87 8.34 7.63
CA GLY A 92 -2.09 8.28 6.82
C GLY A 92 -2.41 6.84 6.39
N ILE A 93 -3.03 6.67 5.22
CA ILE A 93 -3.47 5.37 4.71
C ILE A 93 -2.67 5.01 3.46
N SER A 94 -2.32 3.73 3.32
CA SER A 94 -1.63 3.20 2.14
C SER A 94 -2.55 2.28 1.34
N TYR A 95 -2.62 2.49 0.03
CA TYR A 95 -3.36 1.65 -0.92
C TYR A 95 -2.58 1.52 -2.22
N ASP A 96 -2.32 0.27 -2.65
CA ASP A 96 -1.58 -0.05 -3.89
C ASP A 96 -0.29 0.75 -4.08
N THR A 97 0.51 0.83 -3.01
CA THR A 97 1.75 1.63 -2.84
C THR A 97 1.61 3.15 -2.82
N LEU A 98 0.44 3.68 -3.14
CA LEU A 98 0.14 5.09 -2.94
C LEU A 98 -0.17 5.38 -1.47
N ARG A 99 0.25 6.56 -1.03
CA ARG A 99 -0.01 7.07 0.31
C ARG A 99 -1.01 8.21 0.24
N TYR A 100 -1.95 8.22 1.17
CA TYR A 100 -3.04 9.18 1.26
C TYR A 100 -3.02 9.81 2.65
N ASP A 101 -2.93 11.14 2.70
CA ASP A 101 -2.91 11.90 3.94
C ASP A 101 -3.42 13.33 3.71
N CYS A 102 -4.03 13.91 4.74
CA CYS A 102 -4.46 15.31 4.73
C CYS A 102 -4.51 15.88 6.14
N THR A 103 -4.58 17.21 6.24
CA THR A 103 -4.67 17.92 7.52
C THR A 103 -5.87 17.47 8.34
N ALA A 104 -7.04 17.30 7.70
CA ALA A 104 -8.25 16.81 8.36
C ALA A 104 -8.09 15.41 8.96
N LEU A 105 -7.40 14.50 8.24
CA LEU A 105 -7.12 13.14 8.73
C LEU A 105 -6.10 13.17 9.88
N ALA A 106 -5.12 14.07 9.84
CA ALA A 106 -4.18 14.28 10.94
C ALA A 106 -4.86 14.82 12.21
N ASP A 107 -5.78 15.77 12.07
CA ASP A 107 -6.54 16.33 13.19
C ASP A 107 -7.55 15.35 13.77
N TYR A 108 -8.13 14.48 12.93
CA TYR A 108 -8.93 13.37 13.40
C TYR A 108 -8.10 12.41 14.28
N ARG A 109 -6.88 12.05 13.86
CA ARG A 109 -5.96 11.20 14.66
C ARG A 109 -5.57 11.80 16.00
N LYS A 110 -5.43 13.14 16.07
CA LYS A 110 -5.15 13.85 17.33
C LYS A 110 -6.33 13.82 18.29
N ARG A 111 -7.56 13.94 17.75
CA ARG A 111 -8.80 13.97 18.54
C ARG A 111 -9.21 12.57 19.01
N TYR A 112 -8.99 11.56 18.18
CA TYR A 112 -9.39 10.18 18.45
C TYR A 112 -8.16 9.27 18.37
N PRO A 113 -7.48 8.98 19.51
CA PRO A 113 -6.38 8.02 19.55
C PRO A 113 -6.84 6.63 19.08
N GLN A 114 -6.06 6.03 18.18
CA GLN A 114 -6.42 4.76 17.55
C GLN A 114 -5.86 3.58 18.35
N SER A 115 -6.68 2.56 18.59
CA SER A 115 -6.28 1.26 19.14
C SER A 115 -6.04 0.26 18.00
N LYS A 116 -5.60 -0.98 18.33
CA LYS A 116 -5.44 -2.05 17.32
C LYS A 116 -6.74 -2.37 16.57
N GLU A 117 -7.89 -2.12 17.18
CA GLU A 117 -9.20 -2.40 16.60
C GLU A 117 -9.71 -1.20 15.79
N THR A 118 -9.57 0.02 16.32
CA THR A 118 -10.10 1.23 15.66
C THR A 118 -9.22 1.74 14.52
N CYS A 119 -7.95 1.32 14.45
CA CYS A 119 -7.04 1.74 13.38
C CYS A 119 -7.44 1.23 11.99
N LYS A 120 -8.30 0.20 11.88
CA LYS A 120 -8.80 -0.28 10.59
C LYS A 120 -9.96 0.59 10.14
N LYS A 121 -9.80 1.29 9.02
CA LYS A 121 -10.84 2.14 8.42
C LYS A 121 -11.26 1.58 7.06
N THR A 122 -12.53 1.78 6.74
CA THR A 122 -13.08 1.41 5.43
C THR A 122 -12.80 2.54 4.45
N ILE A 123 -12.11 2.22 3.36
CA ILE A 123 -11.84 3.14 2.27
C ILE A 123 -12.65 2.76 1.04
N LYS A 124 -13.01 3.79 0.27
CA LYS A 124 -13.66 3.65 -1.02
C LYS A 124 -12.85 4.35 -2.09
N VAL A 125 -12.59 3.62 -3.16
CA VAL A 125 -11.69 4.01 -4.24
C VAL A 125 -12.46 4.00 -5.55
N ASP A 126 -12.39 5.09 -6.30
CA ASP A 126 -12.88 5.13 -7.67
C ASP A 126 -11.81 4.50 -8.59
N PRO A 127 -12.11 3.42 -9.34
CA PRO A 127 -11.14 2.85 -10.26
C PRO A 127 -10.72 3.80 -11.39
N ASP A 128 -11.53 4.81 -11.70
CA ASP A 128 -11.24 5.80 -12.74
C ASP A 128 -10.50 7.03 -12.18
N ASP A 129 -10.46 7.19 -10.86
CA ASP A 129 -9.73 8.27 -10.18
C ASP A 129 -9.11 7.80 -8.86
N ILE A 130 -7.81 7.51 -8.89
CA ILE A 130 -7.04 7.12 -7.69
C ILE A 130 -6.39 8.31 -6.98
N THR A 131 -6.56 9.53 -7.50
CA THR A 131 -5.91 10.73 -6.93
C THR A 131 -6.47 11.08 -5.56
N THR A 132 -7.73 10.69 -5.30
CA THR A 132 -8.41 10.87 -4.03
C THR A 132 -9.08 9.56 -3.60
N ILE A 133 -9.17 9.34 -2.29
CA ILE A 133 -9.93 8.24 -1.70
C ILE A 133 -10.91 8.76 -0.67
N LYS A 134 -12.00 8.03 -0.47
CA LYS A 134 -13.00 8.33 0.57
C LYS A 134 -12.78 7.41 1.76
N VAL A 135 -12.47 7.96 2.92
CA VAL A 135 -12.22 7.20 4.15
C VAL A 135 -13.41 7.36 5.07
N PHE A 136 -14.04 6.24 5.44
CA PHE A 136 -15.12 6.24 6.42
C PHE A 136 -14.56 6.35 7.84
N LEU A 137 -15.04 7.35 8.58
CA LEU A 137 -14.67 7.63 9.96
C LEU A 137 -15.89 7.39 10.85
N GLU A 138 -15.83 6.34 11.67
CA GLU A 138 -16.94 5.85 12.50
C GLU A 138 -17.44 6.90 13.51
N GLU A 139 -16.52 7.66 14.09
CA GLU A 139 -16.78 8.66 15.13
C GLU A 139 -17.44 9.93 14.56
N LEU A 140 -17.32 10.15 13.26
CA LEU A 140 -17.96 11.26 12.54
C LEU A 140 -19.14 10.78 11.69
N ASP A 141 -19.40 9.46 11.67
CA ASP A 141 -20.39 8.79 10.82
C ASP A 141 -20.39 9.31 9.37
N GLY A 142 -19.20 9.42 8.78
CA GLY A 142 -19.03 10.14 7.52
C GLY A 142 -17.81 9.74 6.72
N TYR A 143 -17.85 10.05 5.43
CA TYR A 143 -16.71 9.89 4.52
C TYR A 143 -15.89 11.18 4.47
N LEU A 144 -14.60 11.06 4.72
CA LEU A 144 -13.62 12.12 4.49
C LEU A 144 -12.90 11.87 3.17
N GLU A 145 -12.83 12.89 2.32
CA GLU A 145 -12.02 12.85 1.10
C GLU A 145 -10.54 13.10 1.45
N VAL A 146 -9.68 12.17 1.06
CA VAL A 146 -8.25 12.20 1.35
C VAL A 146 -7.48 12.12 0.02
N PRO A 147 -6.74 13.17 -0.36
CA PRO A 147 -5.90 13.15 -1.54
C PRO A 147 -4.67 12.28 -1.35
N CYS A 148 -4.13 11.80 -2.46
CA CYS A 148 -2.83 11.16 -2.50
C CYS A 148 -1.73 12.18 -2.18
N THR A 149 -0.73 11.75 -1.42
CA THR A 149 0.44 12.56 -1.07
C THR A 149 1.43 12.67 -2.24
N GLU A 150 1.45 11.67 -3.13
CA GLU A 150 2.36 11.69 -4.27
C GLU A 150 1.94 12.73 -5.31
N GLN A 151 2.93 13.39 -5.90
CA GLN A 151 2.71 14.39 -6.94
C GLN A 151 2.49 13.68 -8.27
N PHE A 152 1.26 13.70 -8.76
CA PHE A 152 0.98 13.25 -10.12
C PHE A 152 1.39 14.32 -11.14
N PRO A 153 2.02 13.95 -12.27
CA PRO A 153 2.59 14.91 -13.24
C PRO A 153 1.57 15.83 -13.93
N THR A 154 0.26 15.69 -13.66
CA THR A 154 -0.78 16.52 -14.29
C THR A 154 -1.96 16.67 -13.34
N SER A 155 -2.62 17.82 -13.40
CA SER A 155 -3.89 18.15 -12.70
C SER A 155 -5.10 17.29 -13.12
N ASN A 156 -4.87 16.13 -13.73
CA ASN A 156 -5.89 15.28 -14.29
C ASN A 156 -6.08 14.04 -13.42
N LYS A 157 -7.33 13.57 -13.35
CA LYS A 157 -7.70 12.29 -12.75
C LYS A 157 -6.91 11.18 -13.42
N ILE A 158 -6.40 10.24 -12.63
CA ILE A 158 -5.65 9.08 -13.13
C ILE A 158 -6.41 7.82 -12.78
N SER A 159 -6.65 6.99 -13.78
CA SER A 159 -7.24 5.68 -13.59
C SER A 159 -6.28 4.73 -12.88
N TRP A 160 -6.82 3.82 -12.08
CA TRP A 160 -6.06 2.73 -11.46
C TRP A 160 -5.28 1.90 -12.50
N TYR A 161 -5.87 1.68 -13.68
CA TYR A 161 -5.21 0.91 -14.74
C TYR A 161 -4.04 1.67 -15.37
N GLU A 162 -4.20 2.97 -15.59
CA GLU A 162 -3.14 3.83 -16.10
C GLU A 162 -1.96 3.87 -15.14
N TYR A 163 -2.24 4.09 -13.86
CA TYR A 163 -1.22 4.04 -12.80
C TYR A 163 -0.47 2.72 -12.77
N LYS A 164 -1.19 1.59 -12.80
CA LYS A 164 -0.57 0.26 -12.80
C LYS A 164 0.31 0.05 -14.04
N THR A 165 -0.12 0.54 -15.19
CA THR A 165 0.63 0.46 -16.45
C THR A 165 1.90 1.30 -16.38
N ILE A 166 1.79 2.58 -15.97
CA ILE A 166 2.93 3.50 -15.78
C ILE A 166 3.93 2.90 -14.80
N ARG A 167 3.46 2.43 -13.65
CA ARG A 167 4.29 1.81 -12.63
C ARG A 167 5.00 0.55 -13.12
N SER A 168 4.30 -0.31 -13.86
CA SER A 168 4.89 -1.51 -14.47
C SER A 168 6.00 -1.14 -15.45
N HIS A 169 5.76 -0.16 -16.31
CA HIS A 169 6.74 0.32 -17.28
C HIS A 169 7.97 0.95 -16.60
N HIS A 170 7.73 1.80 -15.60
CA HIS A 170 8.80 2.43 -14.82
C HIS A 170 9.66 1.39 -14.09
N ARG A 171 9.03 0.37 -13.50
CA ARG A 171 9.74 -0.75 -12.88
C ARG A 171 10.63 -1.49 -13.88
N GLN A 172 10.13 -1.76 -15.09
CA GLN A 172 10.93 -2.40 -16.14
C GLN A 172 12.15 -1.57 -16.55
N ILE A 173 12.00 -0.25 -16.64
CA ILE A 173 13.12 0.66 -16.95
C ILE A 173 14.17 0.61 -15.83
N ILE A 174 13.74 0.72 -14.56
CA ILE A 174 14.66 0.62 -13.42
C ILE A 174 15.36 -0.74 -13.40
N ASP A 175 14.60 -1.83 -13.52
CA ASP A 175 15.15 -3.19 -13.48
C ASP A 175 16.17 -3.44 -14.61
N ALA A 176 16.03 -2.76 -15.76
CA ALA A 176 16.98 -2.79 -16.86
C ALA A 176 18.26 -1.96 -16.59
N GLN A 177 18.17 -0.89 -15.79
CA GLN A 177 19.30 -0.03 -15.43
C GLN A 177 20.10 -0.55 -14.23
N VAL A 178 19.51 -1.42 -13.39
CA VAL A 178 20.17 -1.96 -12.21
C VAL A 178 21.25 -2.98 -12.62
N ASP A 179 22.51 -2.64 -12.36
CA ASP A 179 23.64 -3.58 -12.46
C ASP A 179 23.63 -4.56 -11.28
N LYS A 180 22.97 -5.70 -11.48
CA LYS A 180 22.79 -6.75 -10.48
C LYS A 180 24.13 -7.33 -9.99
N LEU A 181 25.14 -7.40 -10.84
CA LEU A 181 26.42 -8.02 -10.53
C LEU A 181 27.25 -7.12 -9.60
N ASN A 182 27.28 -5.82 -9.89
CA ASN A 182 27.92 -4.86 -9.00
C ASN A 182 27.18 -4.71 -7.67
N LEU A 183 25.85 -4.77 -7.67
CA LEU A 183 25.05 -4.75 -6.44
C LEU A 183 25.34 -5.99 -5.57
N ALA A 184 25.43 -7.18 -6.17
CA ALA A 184 25.77 -8.41 -5.45
C ALA A 184 27.18 -8.36 -4.85
N LYS A 185 28.18 -7.89 -5.62
CA LYS A 185 29.55 -7.68 -5.11
C LYS A 185 29.57 -6.72 -3.92
N ALA A 186 28.86 -5.60 -4.02
CA ALA A 186 28.76 -4.63 -2.93
C ALA A 186 28.10 -5.23 -1.67
N ARG A 187 27.03 -6.03 -1.83
CA ARG A 187 26.39 -6.74 -0.72
C ARG A 187 27.31 -7.77 -0.07
N MET A 188 28.06 -8.53 -0.86
CA MET A 188 29.04 -9.49 -0.33
C MET A 188 30.15 -8.78 0.44
N ALA A 189 30.76 -7.74 -0.14
CA ALA A 189 31.78 -6.95 0.53
C ALA A 189 31.26 -6.31 1.83
N PHE A 190 30.03 -5.80 1.84
CA PHE A 190 29.40 -5.27 3.05
C PHE A 190 29.24 -6.35 4.13
N SER A 191 28.73 -7.53 3.76
CA SER A 191 28.56 -8.65 4.70
C SER A 191 29.90 -9.16 5.26
N GLU A 192 30.94 -9.22 4.43
CA GLU A 192 32.28 -9.63 4.82
C GLU A 192 32.89 -8.63 5.80
N ASN A 193 32.77 -7.33 5.50
CA ASN A 193 33.24 -6.26 6.39
C ASN A 193 32.52 -6.28 7.75
N ILE A 194 31.21 -6.53 7.78
CA ILE A 194 30.46 -6.67 9.05
C ILE A 194 30.96 -7.87 9.84
N ALA A 195 31.18 -9.01 9.18
CA ALA A 195 31.67 -10.23 9.85
C ALA A 195 33.08 -10.01 10.44
N LEU A 196 33.96 -9.34 9.70
CA LEU A 196 35.30 -8.99 10.18
C LEU A 196 35.24 -8.05 11.40
N GLU A 197 34.39 -7.02 11.38
CA GLU A 197 34.22 -6.12 12.52
C GLU A 197 33.69 -6.85 13.76
N GLN A 198 32.71 -7.76 13.59
CA GLN A 198 32.21 -8.58 14.69
C GLN A 198 33.28 -9.52 15.25
N GLN A 199 34.13 -10.11 14.40
CA GLN A 199 35.26 -10.94 14.82
C GLN A 199 36.34 -10.12 15.54
N PHE A 200 36.60 -8.89 15.09
CA PHE A 200 37.54 -8.00 15.76
C PHE A 200 37.03 -7.57 17.14
N GLN A 201 35.75 -7.21 17.26
CA GLN A 201 35.11 -6.86 18.53
C GLN A 201 35.10 -8.02 19.53
N THR A 202 34.78 -9.23 19.08
CA THR A 202 34.82 -10.44 19.93
C THR A 202 36.24 -10.82 20.32
N SER A 203 37.21 -10.66 19.43
CA SER A 203 38.63 -10.89 19.73
C SER A 203 39.19 -9.87 20.72
N GLN A 204 38.84 -8.59 20.60
CA GLN A 204 39.19 -7.54 21.57
C GLN A 204 38.57 -7.80 22.95
N LYS A 205 37.31 -8.27 23.01
CA LYS A 205 36.69 -8.68 24.28
C LYS A 205 37.41 -9.88 24.90
N LYS A 206 37.85 -10.85 24.09
CA LYS A 206 38.65 -12.01 24.56
C LYS A 206 40.02 -11.59 25.09
N THR A 207 40.76 -10.72 24.40
CA THR A 207 42.07 -10.23 24.88
C THR A 207 41.94 -9.38 26.14
N LYS A 208 40.91 -8.53 26.25
CA LYS A 208 40.61 -7.80 27.50
C LYS A 208 40.27 -8.74 28.65
N LEU A 209 39.47 -9.79 28.42
CA LEU A 209 39.13 -10.80 29.43
C LEU A 209 40.35 -11.63 29.85
N GLN A 210 41.23 -12.00 28.92
CA GLN A 210 42.48 -12.71 29.22
C GLN A 210 43.47 -11.82 29.99
N SER A 211 43.59 -10.54 29.62
CA SER A 211 44.38 -9.57 30.36
C SER A 211 43.87 -9.39 31.79
N ALA A 212 42.54 -9.25 31.98
CA ALA A 212 41.92 -9.20 33.30
C ALA A 212 42.16 -10.49 34.11
N LYS A 213 42.07 -11.67 33.50
CA LYS A 213 42.39 -12.96 34.15
C LYS A 213 43.86 -13.08 34.53
N ASN A 214 44.78 -12.60 33.69
CA ASN A 214 46.21 -12.61 33.98
C ASN A 214 46.57 -11.61 35.07
N GLN A 215 45.92 -10.45 35.11
CA GLN A 215 46.04 -9.49 36.22
C GLN A 215 45.49 -10.07 37.53
N ALA A 216 44.33 -10.72 37.52
CA ALA A 216 43.76 -11.39 38.70
C ALA A 216 44.64 -12.55 39.22
N ARG A 217 45.31 -13.27 38.31
CA ARG A 217 46.33 -14.28 38.66
C ARG A 217 47.58 -13.66 39.28
N LEU A 218 48.05 -12.53 38.74
CA LEU A 218 49.21 -11.81 39.29
C LEU A 218 48.92 -11.21 40.68
N SER A 219 47.68 -10.80 40.92
CA SER A 219 47.25 -10.29 42.22
C SER A 219 46.85 -11.38 43.24
N ASN A 220 47.07 -12.67 42.93
CA ASN A 220 46.75 -13.81 43.79
C ASN A 220 45.28 -13.84 44.29
N ILE A 221 44.36 -13.34 43.48
CA ILE A 221 42.92 -13.41 43.76
C ILE A 221 42.43 -14.75 43.19
N SER A 222 42.40 -15.77 44.05
CA SER A 222 41.93 -17.12 43.72
C SER A 222 40.69 -17.44 44.55
N ASP A 223 39.64 -17.96 43.90
CA ASP A 223 38.32 -18.28 44.50
C ASP A 223 38.33 -19.40 45.57
N LYS A 224 39.50 -19.85 46.05
CA LYS A 224 39.59 -20.89 47.09
C LYS A 224 39.80 -20.29 48.49
N LYS A 225 38.75 -19.62 48.99
CA LYS A 225 38.26 -19.51 50.38
C LYS A 225 37.51 -18.17 50.54
N PRO A 226 36.33 -18.12 51.16
CA PRO A 226 35.76 -16.86 51.62
C PRO A 226 36.52 -16.45 52.88
N THR A 227 37.67 -15.81 52.73
CA THR A 227 38.28 -15.13 53.87
C THR A 227 37.63 -13.77 53.97
N THR A 228 36.61 -13.70 54.84
CA THR A 228 36.12 -12.47 55.43
C THR A 228 37.32 -11.63 55.89
N ILE A 229 37.56 -10.53 55.20
CA ILE A 229 38.35 -9.43 55.73
C ILE A 229 37.38 -8.27 55.84
N ALA A 230 36.86 -8.08 57.05
CA ALA A 230 36.41 -6.76 57.47
C ALA A 230 37.64 -5.83 57.49
N PRO A 231 37.46 -4.56 57.12
CA PRO A 231 37.96 -3.53 58.01
C PRO A 231 36.90 -2.51 58.38
N GLU A 232 36.94 -2.25 59.69
CA GLU A 232 36.48 -1.10 60.45
C GLU A 232 36.23 0.21 59.70
N SER A 233 35.03 0.74 59.98
CA SER A 233 34.70 2.13 60.30
C SER A 233 35.74 3.24 60.03
N SER A 234 35.35 4.15 59.14
CA SER A 234 35.44 5.60 59.40
C SER A 234 34.38 6.35 58.57
N GLU A 235 33.37 6.90 59.24
CA GLU A 235 32.39 7.88 58.74
C GLU A 235 33.01 9.29 58.58
N PRO A 236 32.30 10.35 58.12
CA PRO A 236 31.31 10.49 57.03
C PRO A 236 31.59 11.73 56.13
N ARG A 237 30.66 12.03 55.20
CA ARG A 237 30.38 13.28 54.41
C ARG A 237 30.60 13.06 52.89
N SER A 238 29.77 13.49 51.94
CA SER A 238 28.55 14.32 51.91
C SER A 238 27.91 14.23 50.51
N ASN A 239 26.59 14.43 50.44
CA ASN A 239 25.72 14.46 49.25
C ASN A 239 26.23 15.22 47.99
N ALA A 240 25.96 14.67 46.79
CA ALA A 240 25.40 15.38 45.60
C ALA A 240 25.11 14.38 44.43
N PRO A 241 24.18 14.68 43.50
CA PRO A 241 23.32 13.67 42.86
C PRO A 241 23.84 13.09 41.52
N HIS A 242 23.32 11.90 41.20
CA HIS A 242 23.45 11.18 39.95
C HIS A 242 22.98 12.00 38.73
N ALA A 243 23.84 12.16 37.72
CA ALA A 243 23.46 12.47 36.36
C ALA A 243 23.42 11.18 35.53
N THR A 244 22.22 10.67 35.28
CA THR A 244 21.97 9.54 34.37
C THR A 244 22.13 10.05 32.93
N LYS A 245 23.11 9.53 32.18
CA LYS A 245 23.13 9.71 30.72
C LYS A 245 22.11 8.73 30.10
N PRO A 246 21.26 9.16 29.16
CA PRO A 246 20.38 8.24 28.45
C PRO A 246 21.20 7.34 27.51
N ASP A 247 20.98 6.04 27.62
CA ASP A 247 21.52 5.00 26.76
C ASP A 247 20.82 5.07 25.39
N VAL A 248 21.56 5.52 24.37
CA VAL A 248 21.07 5.77 23.01
C VAL A 248 20.86 4.45 22.22
N PHE A 249 21.18 3.29 22.79
CA PHE A 249 21.17 2.01 22.07
C PHE A 249 20.00 1.06 22.36
N SER A 250 19.02 1.41 23.21
CA SER A 250 17.90 0.51 23.51
C SER A 250 16.75 0.53 22.49
N SER A 251 16.77 1.41 21.48
CA SER A 251 15.64 1.65 20.57
C SER A 251 15.66 0.86 19.25
N TRP A 252 16.60 -0.08 19.05
CA TRP A 252 16.83 -0.69 17.72
C TRP A 252 16.59 -2.20 17.62
N ASN A 253 15.95 -2.82 18.62
CA ASN A 253 15.76 -4.27 18.68
C ASN A 253 14.27 -4.69 18.72
N ASP A 254 13.40 -4.13 17.88
CA ASP A 254 12.00 -4.62 17.83
C ASP A 254 11.34 -4.67 16.44
N ASP A 255 12.07 -4.55 15.33
CA ASP A 255 11.47 -4.54 13.98
C ASP A 255 12.22 -5.41 12.95
N ASN A 256 12.60 -6.65 13.31
CA ASN A 256 13.22 -7.58 12.36
C ASN A 256 12.66 -9.01 12.47
N ASP A 257 11.34 -9.16 12.33
CA ASP A 257 10.72 -10.50 12.30
C ASP A 257 9.62 -10.64 11.22
N ASP A 258 9.77 -9.99 10.07
CA ASP A 258 8.89 -10.21 8.92
C ASP A 258 9.59 -9.97 7.56
N LEU A 259 10.68 -10.70 7.31
CA LEU A 259 11.23 -10.88 5.96
C LEU A 259 11.08 -12.35 5.55
N GLU A 260 9.86 -12.73 5.17
CA GLU A 260 9.64 -13.87 4.29
C GLU A 260 10.18 -13.54 2.89
N ALA A 261 10.92 -14.49 2.33
CA ALA A 261 11.62 -14.40 1.07
C ALA A 261 10.65 -14.41 -0.12
N PHE A 262 10.70 -13.37 -0.97
CA PHE A 262 10.58 -13.43 -2.43
C PHE A 262 11.29 -12.24 -3.09
#